data_AF-A0A3N4MC76-F1
#
_entry.id   AF-A0A3N4MC76-F1
#
_cell.length_a   1.000
_cell.length_b   1.000
_cell.length_c   1.000
_cell.angle_alpha   90.00
_cell.angle_beta   90.00
_cell.angle_gamma   90.00
#
_symmetry.space_group_name_H-M   'P 1'
#
loop_
_entity.id
_entity.type
_entity.pdbx_description
1 polymer ?
#
loop_
_entity_poly.entity_id
_entity_poly.type
_entity_poly.pdbx_seq_one_letter_code
_entity_poly.pdbx_strand_id
1 'polypeptide(L)'
;MNNRYKFLVYLTCVSLIIGGCKKEAEQPESAPVISGLESEYYVLVKESILLEPAIENKVDSIVWVVNGQRVANAMQYTFQAPADPGTYSLIVMAYNKGNIFQKVVQITTGRYRNWLATTNTILKLEASQKFAGRNDLKWEILSAPSELYRLSDTSSGSATALFAAVSRGGYQLKVSSGDLIDTLLITVRQSDQLFSPYITKVFDYLPAPGQFVNELPKYSAGDTHEKMVEKAGKELVGEEANSITLGGWGGYVVVGFDHTIVNVPGRRDFRIHGNAFGANSNPRPNAPFGGSCEPGIVMVAYDKNKNGKPDEDEWYEIKGSGSFSAEAEPWYSAAVSKNNDVRTFRTYEMTYHRPTTETPVGTPEGHISIGNYIQWTDNQGQQGYKIKNTYHTQSYYPQWVKDEKITYKGIRLARNGIEESGQGSYFVLYAFRYGYVDNYPNAHNNSGIDIDWAIDKNGNKVILPGIDFVKIYNGIDQENGWLGEASPEIGRGEDLHLLGTNIATINQ
;
A
#
# COMPACT_ATOMS: atom_id res chain seq x y z
N MET A 1 50.77 -49.27 -44.17
CA MET A 1 50.97 -48.02 -44.94
C MET A 1 49.78 -47.84 -45.88
N ASN A 2 49.53 -46.58 -46.28
CA ASN A 2 48.56 -46.07 -47.28
C ASN A 2 47.81 -47.07 -48.17
N ASN A 3 46.48 -47.01 -48.36
CA ASN A 3 45.47 -45.92 -48.50
C ASN A 3 45.03 -45.74 -49.97
N ARG A 4 43.69 -45.78 -50.19
CA ARG A 4 42.94 -45.10 -51.28
C ARG A 4 43.30 -45.58 -52.72
N TYR A 5 42.44 -45.59 -53.74
CA TYR A 5 41.06 -45.16 -54.05
C TYR A 5 40.53 -46.16 -55.12
N LYS A 6 39.29 -46.19 -55.65
CA LYS A 6 38.01 -45.42 -55.58
C LYS A 6 36.94 -46.34 -56.22
N PHE A 7 35.67 -46.30 -55.80
CA PHE A 7 34.52 -46.03 -56.70
C PHE A 7 33.18 -45.96 -55.94
N LEU A 8 32.23 -45.20 -56.49
CA LEU A 8 30.86 -45.06 -55.99
C LEU A 8 29.91 -45.43 -57.14
N VAL A 9 29.01 -46.39 -56.94
CA VAL A 9 27.87 -46.65 -57.85
C VAL A 9 26.66 -47.01 -56.97
N TYR A 10 25.57 -46.26 -57.13
CA TYR A 10 24.27 -46.56 -56.55
C TYR A 10 23.40 -47.22 -57.60
N LEU A 11 22.72 -48.32 -57.28
CA LEU A 11 21.48 -48.69 -57.96
C LEU A 11 20.53 -49.49 -57.03
N THR A 12 19.35 -48.90 -56.83
CA THR A 12 18.07 -49.47 -56.36
C THR A 12 17.99 -50.95 -55.93
N CYS A 13 17.48 -51.17 -54.71
CA CYS A 13 16.82 -52.43 -54.33
C CYS A 13 15.30 -52.25 -54.20
N VAL A 14 14.57 -53.19 -54.77
CA VAL A 14 13.10 -53.31 -54.72
C VAL A 14 12.64 -53.79 -53.34
N SER A 15 11.50 -53.28 -52.88
CA SER A 15 10.87 -53.69 -51.62
C SER A 15 10.23 -55.08 -51.73
N LEU A 16 10.60 -55.99 -50.83
CA LEU A 16 9.84 -57.21 -50.52
C LEU A 16 9.77 -57.37 -49.00
N ILE A 17 8.55 -57.34 -48.46
CA ILE A 17 8.26 -57.41 -47.02
C ILE A 17 7.90 -58.85 -46.65
N ILE A 18 8.67 -59.50 -45.78
CA ILE A 18 8.18 -60.59 -44.93
C ILE A 18 8.80 -60.43 -43.52
N GLY A 19 7.98 -60.62 -42.49
CA GLY A 19 8.21 -60.15 -41.13
C GLY A 19 9.44 -60.69 -40.38
N GLY A 20 10.01 -59.79 -39.57
CA GLY A 20 10.89 -60.09 -38.44
C GLY A 20 10.36 -59.38 -37.19
N CYS A 21 10.68 -59.92 -36.00
CA CYS A 21 10.09 -59.54 -34.71
C CYS A 21 9.94 -58.03 -34.48
N LYS A 22 8.73 -57.58 -34.14
CA LYS A 22 8.54 -56.31 -33.44
C LYS A 22 9.20 -56.44 -32.06
N LYS A 23 10.37 -55.83 -31.87
CA LYS A 23 10.68 -55.25 -30.57
C LYS A 23 9.57 -54.26 -30.27
N GLU A 24 8.90 -54.42 -29.14
CA GLU A 24 8.16 -53.29 -28.57
C GLU A 24 9.18 -52.18 -28.34
N ALA A 25 8.98 -51.04 -29.01
CA ALA A 25 9.72 -49.85 -28.69
C ALA A 25 9.22 -49.38 -27.33
N GLU A 26 10.02 -49.60 -26.28
CA GLU A 26 9.76 -48.99 -24.98
C GLU A 26 9.51 -47.49 -25.21
N GLN A 27 8.39 -46.99 -24.68
CA GLN A 27 8.08 -45.57 -24.75
C GLN A 27 9.24 -44.78 -24.14
N PRO A 28 9.79 -43.76 -24.82
CA PRO A 28 10.91 -43.00 -24.27
C PRO A 28 10.47 -42.35 -22.96
N GLU A 29 11.26 -42.54 -21.90
CA GLU A 29 11.00 -41.87 -20.62
C GLU A 29 11.10 -40.36 -20.81
N SER A 30 10.19 -39.59 -20.19
CA SER A 30 10.28 -38.13 -20.20
C SER A 30 11.52 -37.68 -19.42
N ALA A 31 12.20 -36.62 -19.87
CA ALA A 31 13.38 -36.12 -19.16
C ALA A 31 13.03 -35.74 -17.70
N PRO A 32 13.88 -36.06 -16.70
CA PRO A 32 13.59 -35.76 -15.31
C PRO A 32 13.33 -34.27 -15.08
N VAL A 33 12.38 -33.93 -14.21
CA VAL A 33 12.10 -32.55 -13.79
C VAL A 33 12.49 -32.36 -12.33
N ILE A 34 13.32 -31.34 -12.07
CA ILE A 34 13.80 -30.97 -10.73
C ILE A 34 13.16 -29.65 -10.29
N SER A 35 12.22 -29.71 -9.36
CA SER A 35 11.63 -28.56 -8.67
C SER A 35 12.00 -28.57 -7.18
N GLY A 36 11.41 -27.69 -6.36
CA GLY A 36 11.69 -27.61 -4.91
C GLY A 36 13.06 -27.02 -4.50
N LEU A 37 13.98 -26.80 -5.43
CA LEU A 37 15.25 -26.12 -5.17
C LEU A 37 15.24 -24.66 -5.64
N GLU A 38 15.76 -23.75 -4.83
CA GLU A 38 16.07 -22.36 -5.20
C GLU A 38 17.26 -22.29 -6.18
N SER A 39 17.37 -21.18 -6.92
CA SER A 39 18.55 -20.89 -7.75
C SER A 39 19.78 -20.50 -6.92
N GLU A 40 19.60 -20.02 -5.69
CA GLU A 40 20.69 -19.64 -4.79
C GLU A 40 20.31 -19.89 -3.32
N TYR A 41 21.30 -20.29 -2.51
CA TYR A 41 21.18 -20.48 -1.06
C TYR A 41 22.32 -19.76 -0.32
N TYR A 42 22.13 -19.52 0.97
CA TYR A 42 23.19 -19.09 1.87
C TYR A 42 23.32 -20.01 3.08
N VAL A 43 24.55 -20.24 3.55
CA VAL A 43 24.83 -21.01 4.77
C VAL A 43 25.87 -20.28 5.64
N LEU A 44 25.62 -20.15 6.94
CA LEU A 44 26.62 -19.61 7.88
C LEU A 44 27.87 -20.51 7.91
N VAL A 45 29.05 -19.91 8.01
CA VAL A 45 30.31 -20.68 8.13
C VAL A 45 30.22 -21.69 9.28
N LYS A 46 30.65 -22.94 9.02
CA LYS A 46 30.54 -24.12 9.90
C LYS A 46 29.14 -24.71 10.11
N GLU A 47 28.06 -24.09 9.65
CA GLU A 47 26.72 -24.70 9.66
C GLU A 47 26.50 -25.62 8.44
N SER A 48 25.29 -26.17 8.27
CA SER A 48 24.93 -27.00 7.13
C SER A 48 23.48 -26.78 6.69
N ILE A 49 23.20 -27.14 5.44
CA ILE A 49 21.87 -27.10 4.84
C ILE A 49 21.55 -28.44 4.17
N LEU A 50 20.34 -28.95 4.40
CA LEU A 50 19.80 -30.10 3.70
C LEU A 50 19.07 -29.64 2.43
N LEU A 51 19.38 -30.29 1.31
CA LEU A 51 18.81 -29.99 -0.01
C LEU A 51 18.02 -31.20 -0.50
N GLU A 52 16.70 -31.02 -0.65
CA GLU A 52 15.71 -32.04 -0.99
C GLU A 52 14.94 -31.56 -2.24
N PRO A 53 15.32 -32.02 -3.45
CA PRO A 53 14.63 -31.67 -4.68
C PRO A 53 13.30 -32.40 -4.78
N ALA A 54 12.27 -31.69 -5.25
CA ALA A 54 11.05 -32.33 -5.72
C ALA A 54 11.30 -32.92 -7.12
N ILE A 55 10.82 -34.15 -7.32
CA ILE A 55 11.02 -34.93 -8.54
C ILE A 55 9.64 -35.32 -9.08
N GLU A 56 9.26 -34.74 -10.22
CA GLU A 56 7.88 -34.81 -10.72
C GLU A 56 7.60 -36.05 -11.58
N ASN A 57 8.65 -36.71 -12.08
CA ASN A 57 8.61 -37.89 -12.92
C ASN A 57 9.77 -38.84 -12.63
N LYS A 58 9.74 -40.05 -13.20
CA LYS A 58 10.69 -41.13 -12.88
C LYS A 58 12.16 -40.68 -13.02
N VAL A 59 12.92 -40.89 -11.95
CA VAL A 59 14.38 -40.74 -11.91
C VAL A 59 15.03 -42.05 -11.45
N ASP A 60 16.11 -42.48 -12.10
CA ASP A 60 16.90 -43.66 -11.73
C ASP A 60 18.06 -43.30 -10.77
N SER A 61 18.61 -42.07 -10.84
CA SER A 61 19.58 -41.56 -9.86
C SER A 61 19.68 -40.03 -9.85
N ILE A 62 20.11 -39.48 -8.69
CA ILE A 62 20.41 -38.05 -8.51
C ILE A 62 21.85 -37.90 -8.04
N VAL A 63 22.64 -37.13 -8.79
CA VAL A 63 24.06 -36.87 -8.51
C VAL A 63 24.27 -35.39 -8.20
N TRP A 64 25.02 -35.14 -7.14
CA TRP A 64 25.32 -33.80 -6.63
C TRP A 64 26.78 -33.47 -6.90
N VAL A 65 27.04 -32.28 -7.47
CA VAL A 65 28.38 -31.82 -7.85
C VAL A 65 28.61 -30.41 -7.33
N VAL A 66 29.59 -30.22 -6.44
CA VAL A 66 29.99 -28.91 -5.91
C VAL A 66 31.33 -28.49 -6.51
N ASN A 67 31.39 -27.31 -7.13
CA ASN A 67 32.58 -26.76 -7.79
C ASN A 67 33.25 -27.76 -8.76
N GLY A 68 32.44 -28.52 -9.50
CA GLY A 68 32.89 -29.54 -10.45
C GLY A 68 33.27 -30.90 -9.84
N GLN A 69 33.26 -31.05 -8.51
CA GLN A 69 33.52 -32.33 -7.83
C GLN A 69 32.23 -33.03 -7.41
N ARG A 70 32.09 -34.33 -7.74
CA ARG A 70 30.96 -35.15 -7.29
C ARG A 70 31.03 -35.37 -5.78
N VAL A 71 30.00 -34.90 -5.06
CA VAL A 71 29.93 -34.98 -3.59
C VAL A 71 28.92 -36.02 -3.08
N ALA A 72 27.87 -36.34 -3.84
CA ALA A 72 26.89 -37.34 -3.43
C ALA A 72 26.19 -38.05 -4.61
N ASN A 73 25.54 -39.17 -4.31
CA ASN A 73 24.61 -39.90 -5.18
C ASN A 73 23.44 -40.41 -4.33
N ALA A 74 22.44 -39.56 -4.12
CA ALA A 74 21.36 -39.76 -3.17
C ALA A 74 20.19 -38.82 -3.52
N MET A 75 18.98 -39.12 -3.04
CA MET A 75 17.80 -38.27 -3.27
C MET A 75 17.94 -36.88 -2.64
N GLN A 76 18.72 -36.76 -1.56
CA GLN A 76 18.98 -35.52 -0.83
C GLN A 76 20.48 -35.35 -0.55
N TYR A 77 20.92 -34.12 -0.31
CA TYR A 77 22.31 -33.82 0.00
C TYR A 77 22.43 -32.75 1.08
N THR A 78 23.26 -33.01 2.10
CA THR A 78 23.61 -32.02 3.11
C THR A 78 24.92 -31.33 2.74
N PHE A 79 24.86 -30.04 2.41
CA PHE A 79 26.04 -29.22 2.22
C PHE A 79 26.54 -28.69 3.57
N GLN A 80 27.80 -28.94 3.92
CA GLN A 80 28.47 -28.39 5.10
C GLN A 80 29.29 -27.16 4.71
N ALA A 81 29.00 -26.01 5.31
CA ALA A 81 29.73 -24.78 5.05
C ALA A 81 31.14 -24.82 5.67
N PRO A 82 32.19 -24.47 4.91
CA PRO A 82 33.54 -24.33 5.44
C PRO A 82 33.66 -23.22 6.51
N ALA A 83 34.81 -23.17 7.18
CA ALA A 83 35.09 -22.19 8.23
C ALA A 83 35.25 -20.75 7.69
N ASP A 84 35.58 -20.60 6.41
CA ASP A 84 35.75 -19.32 5.74
C ASP A 84 34.65 -19.06 4.68
N PRO A 85 34.27 -17.78 4.47
CA PRO A 85 33.32 -17.39 3.43
C PRO A 85 33.76 -17.78 2.02
N GLY A 86 32.80 -18.07 1.14
CA GLY A 86 33.06 -18.37 -0.27
C GLY A 86 31.78 -18.58 -1.07
N THR A 87 31.91 -18.73 -2.39
CA THR A 87 30.80 -19.07 -3.28
C THR A 87 31.06 -20.44 -3.93
N TYR A 88 30.02 -21.25 -4.02
CA TYR A 88 30.05 -22.62 -4.48
C TYR A 88 28.96 -22.84 -5.54
N SER A 89 29.34 -23.33 -6.71
CA SER A 89 28.40 -23.78 -7.73
C SER A 89 28.02 -25.23 -7.45
N LEU A 90 26.78 -25.46 -7.03
CA LEU A 90 26.18 -26.77 -6.91
C LEU A 90 25.40 -27.09 -8.20
N ILE A 91 25.65 -28.27 -8.76
CA ILE A 91 24.88 -28.82 -9.88
C ILE A 91 24.19 -30.09 -9.39
N VAL A 92 22.88 -30.14 -9.55
CA VAL A 92 22.04 -31.31 -9.28
C VAL A 92 21.68 -31.93 -10.62
N MET A 93 22.10 -33.19 -10.83
CA MET A 93 21.89 -33.92 -12.08
C MET A 93 20.96 -35.10 -11.83
N ALA A 94 19.82 -35.11 -12.50
CA ALA A 94 18.85 -36.20 -12.45
C ALA A 94 18.96 -37.03 -13.74
N TYR A 95 19.01 -38.35 -13.59
CA TYR A 95 19.17 -39.31 -14.68
C TYR A 95 17.97 -40.24 -14.76
N ASN A 96 17.52 -40.54 -15.97
CA ASN A 96 16.67 -41.71 -16.24
C ASN A 96 17.04 -42.32 -17.59
N LYS A 97 16.22 -43.23 -18.15
CA LYS A 97 16.57 -44.00 -19.34
C LYS A 97 16.66 -43.13 -20.60
N GLY A 98 17.87 -42.65 -20.87
CA GLY A 98 18.23 -41.88 -22.06
C GLY A 98 18.27 -40.36 -21.87
N ASN A 99 17.92 -39.84 -20.68
CA ASN A 99 17.91 -38.40 -20.41
C ASN A 99 18.79 -38.03 -19.22
N ILE A 100 19.30 -36.80 -19.26
CA ILE A 100 19.97 -36.12 -18.14
C ILE A 100 19.36 -34.72 -18.05
N PHE A 101 18.83 -34.37 -16.87
CA PHE A 101 18.43 -33.00 -16.56
C PHE A 101 19.36 -32.42 -15.51
N GLN A 102 19.63 -31.11 -15.58
CA GLN A 102 20.57 -30.43 -14.70
C GLN A 102 19.94 -29.15 -14.14
N LYS A 103 20.09 -28.93 -12.84
CA LYS A 103 19.78 -27.65 -12.19
C LYS A 103 21.03 -27.09 -11.54
N VAL A 104 21.37 -25.84 -11.86
CA VAL A 104 22.48 -25.11 -11.25
C VAL A 104 21.94 -24.28 -10.08
N VAL A 105 22.68 -24.29 -8.98
CA VAL A 105 22.33 -23.67 -7.70
C VAL A 105 23.58 -23.00 -7.14
N GLN A 106 23.52 -21.71 -6.80
CA GLN A 106 24.64 -20.99 -6.21
C GLN A 106 24.55 -20.97 -4.67
N ILE A 107 25.48 -21.60 -3.96
CA ILE A 107 25.56 -21.53 -2.50
C ILE A 107 26.62 -20.48 -2.13
N THR A 108 26.26 -19.52 -1.29
CA THR A 108 27.22 -18.58 -0.69
C THR A 108 27.39 -18.88 0.80
N THR A 109 28.61 -18.97 1.29
CA THR A 109 28.89 -19.06 2.74
C THR A 109 29.45 -17.76 3.26
N GLY A 110 29.18 -17.46 4.53
CA GLY A 110 29.71 -16.24 5.14
C GLY A 110 29.52 -16.14 6.64
N ARG A 111 29.94 -15.00 7.18
CA ARG A 111 29.93 -14.69 8.63
C ARG A 111 28.66 -13.98 9.10
N TYR A 112 27.75 -13.67 8.18
CA TYR A 112 26.51 -12.93 8.42
C TYR A 112 25.30 -13.86 8.51
N ARG A 113 24.38 -13.64 9.46
CA ARG A 113 23.08 -14.34 9.40
C ARG A 113 22.29 -13.73 8.24
N ASN A 114 21.97 -14.56 7.25
CA ASN A 114 21.31 -14.09 6.04
C ASN A 114 19.81 -14.17 6.14
N TRP A 115 19.15 -13.21 5.51
CA TRP A 115 17.72 -13.16 5.31
C TRP A 115 17.43 -12.94 3.82
N LEU A 116 16.34 -13.51 3.35
CA LEU A 116 15.78 -13.26 2.03
C LEU A 116 14.53 -12.41 2.18
N ALA A 117 14.35 -11.46 1.28
CA ALA A 117 13.15 -10.65 1.14
C ALA A 117 12.88 -10.37 -0.34
N THR A 118 11.67 -9.95 -0.67
CA THR A 118 11.32 -9.37 -1.96
C THR A 118 11.05 -7.87 -1.82
N THR A 119 11.22 -7.12 -2.91
CA THR A 119 10.87 -5.69 -2.97
C THR A 119 9.42 -5.46 -2.53
N ASN A 120 9.17 -4.35 -1.83
CA ASN A 120 7.84 -3.92 -1.35
C ASN A 120 7.13 -4.97 -0.45
N THR A 121 7.90 -5.70 0.37
CA THR A 121 7.37 -6.57 1.42
C THR A 121 8.02 -6.28 2.78
N ILE A 122 7.28 -6.53 3.86
CA ILE A 122 7.76 -6.37 5.23
C ILE A 122 8.40 -7.68 5.72
N LEU A 123 9.72 -7.64 5.91
CA LEU A 123 10.50 -8.69 6.57
C LEU A 123 10.60 -8.39 8.08
N LYS A 124 10.16 -9.35 8.90
CA LYS A 124 10.44 -9.33 10.35
C LYS A 124 11.83 -9.92 10.61
N LEU A 125 12.70 -9.12 11.22
CA LEU A 125 14.02 -9.52 11.70
C LEU A 125 13.95 -9.87 13.18
N GLU A 126 14.75 -10.85 13.61
CA GLU A 126 14.86 -11.26 15.01
C GLU A 126 16.32 -11.36 15.42
N ALA A 127 16.66 -10.78 16.57
CA ALA A 127 18.00 -10.87 17.15
C ALA A 127 18.36 -12.34 17.45
N SER A 128 19.64 -12.69 17.43
CA SER A 128 20.07 -14.04 17.79
C SER A 128 19.96 -14.28 19.30
N GLN A 129 19.92 -15.56 19.71
CA GLN A 129 19.77 -15.95 21.12
C GLN A 129 20.87 -15.42 22.05
N LYS A 130 22.00 -14.92 21.52
CA LYS A 130 23.03 -14.26 22.35
C LYS A 130 22.55 -12.94 22.98
N PHE A 131 21.50 -12.35 22.43
CA PHE A 131 20.83 -11.16 22.99
C PHE A 131 19.67 -11.50 23.94
N ALA A 132 19.46 -12.77 24.29
CA ALA A 132 18.41 -13.16 25.23
C ALA A 132 18.57 -12.42 26.57
N GLY A 133 17.47 -11.85 27.07
CA GLY A 133 17.44 -11.05 28.31
C GLY A 133 18.02 -9.63 28.19
N ARG A 134 18.47 -9.20 27.00
CA ARG A 134 18.87 -7.80 26.75
C ARG A 134 17.66 -6.93 26.44
N ASN A 135 17.68 -5.68 26.90
CA ASN A 135 16.60 -4.69 26.78
C ASN A 135 17.13 -3.33 26.27
N ASP A 136 18.31 -3.32 25.65
CA ASP A 136 19.02 -2.13 25.16
C ASP A 136 19.48 -2.28 23.69
N LEU A 137 18.89 -3.23 22.95
CA LEU A 137 19.26 -3.51 21.57
C LEU A 137 19.12 -2.28 20.67
N LYS A 138 20.11 -2.13 19.77
CA LYS A 138 20.16 -1.12 18.72
C LYS A 138 20.28 -1.80 17.37
N TRP A 139 19.47 -1.36 16.42
CA TRP A 139 19.42 -1.86 15.05
C TRP A 139 19.84 -0.74 14.09
N GLU A 140 20.82 -1.00 13.22
CA GLU A 140 21.43 0.00 12.34
C GLU A 140 21.69 -0.58 10.95
N ILE A 141 21.40 0.17 9.89
CA ILE A 141 21.87 -0.15 8.53
C ILE A 141 23.33 0.31 8.41
N LEU A 142 24.22 -0.60 8.02
CA LEU A 142 25.63 -0.33 7.75
C LEU A 142 25.89 0.03 6.30
N SER A 143 25.17 -0.61 5.37
CA SER A 143 25.30 -0.41 3.93
C SER A 143 24.01 -0.83 3.24
N ALA A 144 23.60 -0.06 2.23
CA ALA A 144 22.41 -0.30 1.42
C ALA A 144 22.72 0.04 -0.05
N PRO A 145 22.10 -0.67 -1.03
CA PRO A 145 22.23 -0.35 -2.46
C PRO A 145 21.48 0.93 -2.88
N SER A 146 20.57 1.44 -2.05
CA SER A 146 19.81 2.67 -2.27
C SER A 146 19.32 3.25 -0.94
N GLU A 147 18.72 4.45 -0.99
CA GLU A 147 18.00 5.07 0.14
C GLU A 147 16.53 4.61 0.27
N LEU A 148 16.01 3.86 -0.72
CA LEU A 148 14.59 3.47 -0.79
C LEU A 148 14.30 2.23 0.06
N TYR A 149 14.49 2.37 1.37
CA TYR A 149 14.23 1.32 2.36
C TYR A 149 13.72 1.90 3.67
N ARG A 150 13.15 1.03 4.50
CA ARG A 150 12.84 1.30 5.89
C ARG A 150 13.41 0.22 6.80
N LEU A 151 13.96 0.68 7.93
CA LEU A 151 14.14 -0.10 9.14
C LEU A 151 13.27 0.54 10.23
N SER A 152 12.41 -0.24 10.88
CA SER A 152 11.42 0.21 11.85
C SER A 152 11.28 -0.78 13.01
N ASP A 153 10.41 -0.48 13.98
CA ASP A 153 10.31 -1.18 15.27
C ASP A 153 11.65 -1.20 16.08
N THR A 154 12.55 -0.26 15.78
CA THR A 154 13.86 -0.13 16.44
C THR A 154 13.79 0.58 17.79
N SER A 155 12.65 0.49 18.48
CA SER A 155 12.49 1.08 19.81
C SER A 155 13.46 0.42 20.78
N SER A 156 14.11 1.22 21.65
CA SER A 156 15.21 0.78 22.51
C SER A 156 14.88 -0.52 23.25
N GLY A 157 15.60 -1.59 22.94
CA GLY A 157 15.41 -2.90 23.57
C GLY A 157 14.56 -3.91 22.82
N SER A 158 13.99 -3.57 21.66
CA SER A 158 13.25 -4.56 20.86
C SER A 158 14.18 -5.69 20.37
N ALA A 159 13.80 -6.94 20.68
CA ALA A 159 14.41 -8.14 20.13
C ALA A 159 14.10 -8.35 18.64
N THR A 160 13.21 -7.53 18.09
CA THR A 160 12.77 -7.55 16.70
C THR A 160 13.04 -6.22 16.01
N ALA A 161 13.07 -6.25 14.68
CA ALA A 161 12.94 -5.07 13.85
C ALA A 161 12.14 -5.44 12.61
N LEU A 162 11.55 -4.45 11.94
CA LEU A 162 10.86 -4.62 10.68
C LEU A 162 11.68 -3.94 9.57
N PHE A 163 11.85 -4.61 8.45
CA PHE A 163 12.61 -4.12 7.30
C PHE A 163 11.77 -4.23 6.02
N ALA A 164 11.78 -3.19 5.20
CA ALA A 164 11.16 -3.18 3.88
C ALA A 164 12.02 -2.37 2.90
N ALA A 165 12.00 -2.69 1.60
CA ALA A 165 12.80 -1.99 0.60
C ALA A 165 12.14 -2.02 -0.78
N VAL A 166 12.26 -0.91 -1.52
CA VAL A 166 11.82 -0.82 -2.93
C VAL A 166 12.90 -1.33 -3.87
N SER A 167 14.18 -1.14 -3.51
CA SER A 167 15.31 -1.56 -4.35
C SER A 167 15.80 -2.97 -4.00
N ARG A 168 16.05 -3.78 -5.04
CA ARG A 168 16.78 -5.05 -4.90
C ARG A 168 18.25 -4.84 -4.53
N GLY A 169 18.87 -5.82 -3.89
CA GLY A 169 20.30 -5.85 -3.57
C GLY A 169 20.59 -6.34 -2.15
N GLY A 170 21.88 -6.27 -1.77
CA GLY A 170 22.34 -6.70 -0.45
C GLY A 170 22.39 -5.55 0.56
N TYR A 171 21.57 -5.62 1.60
CA TYR A 171 21.55 -4.67 2.71
C TYR A 171 22.30 -5.26 3.90
N GLN A 172 23.32 -4.57 4.41
CA GLN A 172 24.06 -4.97 5.60
C GLN A 172 23.51 -4.24 6.82
N LEU A 173 23.18 -5.01 7.85
CA LEU A 173 22.51 -4.53 9.06
C LEU A 173 23.31 -4.97 10.29
N LYS A 174 23.34 -4.15 11.33
CA LYS A 174 23.98 -4.45 12.62
C LYS A 174 22.91 -4.48 13.69
N VAL A 175 22.98 -5.46 14.58
CA VAL A 175 22.25 -5.45 15.85
C VAL A 175 23.26 -5.54 16.99
N SER A 176 23.13 -4.68 18.01
CA SER A 176 24.09 -4.60 19.11
C SER A 176 23.47 -4.28 20.48
N SER A 177 24.15 -4.71 21.55
CA SER A 177 23.82 -4.48 22.98
C SER A 177 25.11 -4.63 23.78
N GLY A 178 25.59 -3.53 24.37
CA GLY A 178 26.97 -3.46 24.90
C GLY A 178 28.00 -3.94 23.87
N ASP A 179 28.88 -4.86 24.28
CA ASP A 179 29.91 -5.47 23.42
C ASP A 179 29.37 -6.58 22.50
N LEU A 180 28.10 -6.98 22.62
CA LEU A 180 27.50 -7.97 21.73
C LEU A 180 27.10 -7.31 20.42
N ILE A 181 27.62 -7.83 19.30
CA ILE A 181 27.35 -7.34 17.94
C ILE A 181 27.07 -8.54 17.03
N ASP A 182 25.93 -8.57 16.33
CA ASP A 182 25.73 -9.38 15.13
C ASP A 182 25.68 -8.47 13.90
N THR A 183 26.14 -9.01 12.77
CA THR A 183 25.91 -8.41 11.45
C THR A 183 25.05 -9.36 10.61
N LEU A 184 24.01 -8.81 10.02
CA LEU A 184 23.01 -9.46 9.18
C LEU A 184 23.23 -9.02 7.73
N LEU A 185 22.92 -9.90 6.79
CA LEU A 185 22.84 -9.56 5.37
C LEU A 185 21.43 -9.89 4.88
N ILE A 186 20.72 -8.91 4.34
CA ILE A 186 19.41 -9.10 3.74
C ILE A 186 19.58 -9.01 2.22
N THR A 187 19.33 -10.11 1.52
CA THR A 187 19.30 -10.12 0.05
C THR A 187 17.87 -9.87 -0.39
N VAL A 188 17.60 -8.66 -0.86
CA VAL A 188 16.32 -8.27 -1.44
C VAL A 188 16.33 -8.64 -2.92
N ARG A 189 15.46 -9.58 -3.30
CA ARG A 189 15.20 -9.96 -4.70
C ARG A 189 14.04 -9.14 -5.26
N GLN A 190 13.92 -9.11 -6.58
CA GLN A 190 12.71 -8.60 -7.24
C GLN A 190 11.52 -9.50 -6.84
N SER A 191 10.33 -8.91 -6.64
CA SER A 191 9.09 -9.69 -6.53
C SER A 191 8.75 -10.38 -7.86
N ASP A 192 8.27 -11.62 -7.80
CA ASP A 192 7.73 -12.33 -8.99
C ASP A 192 6.39 -11.72 -9.45
N GLN A 193 5.70 -11.01 -8.57
CA GLN A 193 4.54 -10.18 -8.92
C GLN A 193 5.00 -8.83 -9.48
N LEU A 194 4.48 -8.46 -10.64
CA LEU A 194 4.55 -7.10 -11.15
C LEU A 194 3.50 -6.26 -10.40
N PHE A 195 3.96 -5.37 -9.53
CA PHE A 195 3.08 -4.52 -8.73
C PHE A 195 2.46 -3.38 -9.54
N SER A 196 1.21 -3.05 -9.23
CA SER A 196 0.54 -1.84 -9.70
C SER A 196 1.01 -0.65 -8.85
N PRO A 197 1.48 0.46 -9.43
CA PRO A 197 1.73 1.68 -8.66
C PRO A 197 0.42 2.37 -8.20
N TYR A 198 -0.75 1.88 -8.63
CA TYR A 198 -2.05 2.45 -8.32
C TYR A 198 -2.86 1.58 -7.35
N ILE A 199 -3.86 2.18 -6.69
CA ILE A 199 -4.88 1.46 -5.88
C ILE A 199 -5.37 0.23 -6.64
N THR A 200 -5.38 -0.93 -5.97
CA THR A 200 -5.80 -2.20 -6.56
C THR A 200 -7.13 -2.70 -6.01
N LYS A 201 -7.59 -2.16 -4.87
CA LYS A 201 -8.83 -2.59 -4.22
C LYS A 201 -9.46 -1.49 -3.37
N VAL A 202 -10.79 -1.41 -3.43
CA VAL A 202 -11.62 -0.75 -2.40
C VAL A 202 -12.19 -1.85 -1.49
N PHE A 203 -11.99 -1.68 -0.19
CA PHE A 203 -12.44 -2.61 0.85
C PHE A 203 -13.78 -2.20 1.44
N ASP A 204 -14.01 -0.90 1.58
CA ASP A 204 -15.22 -0.35 2.18
C ASP A 204 -15.45 1.09 1.68
N TYR A 205 -16.72 1.52 1.67
CA TYR A 205 -17.14 2.85 1.21
C TYR A 205 -18.51 3.20 1.80
N LEU A 206 -18.55 4.28 2.59
CA LEU A 206 -19.79 4.84 3.13
C LEU A 206 -19.67 6.37 3.22
N PRO A 207 -20.22 7.12 2.26
CA PRO A 207 -20.22 8.57 2.31
C PRO A 207 -21.25 9.05 3.34
N ALA A 208 -20.94 10.15 4.01
CA ALA A 208 -21.94 10.86 4.81
C ALA A 208 -22.86 11.64 3.88
N PRO A 209 -24.01 12.16 4.35
CA PRO A 209 -24.93 12.84 3.46
C PRO A 209 -24.31 14.07 2.77
N GLY A 210 -24.55 14.22 1.47
CA GLY A 210 -24.00 15.30 0.64
C GLY A 210 -24.59 15.35 -0.77
N GLN A 211 -24.33 16.45 -1.49
CA GLN A 211 -24.98 16.81 -2.76
C GLN A 211 -24.61 15.92 -3.96
N PHE A 212 -23.52 15.17 -3.89
CA PHE A 212 -23.12 14.19 -4.91
C PHE A 212 -23.39 12.72 -4.50
N VAL A 213 -23.86 12.50 -3.27
CA VAL A 213 -24.25 11.15 -2.81
C VAL A 213 -25.36 10.61 -3.69
N ASN A 214 -25.31 9.30 -3.95
CA ASN A 214 -26.14 8.57 -4.90
C ASN A 214 -25.91 8.90 -6.40
N GLU A 215 -25.03 9.85 -6.75
CA GLU A 215 -24.58 10.10 -8.14
C GLU A 215 -23.10 9.75 -8.38
N LEU A 216 -22.22 9.90 -7.38
CA LEU A 216 -20.77 9.71 -7.53
C LEU A 216 -20.17 8.76 -6.45
N PRO A 217 -20.21 7.43 -6.62
CA PRO A 217 -20.74 6.69 -7.76
C PRO A 217 -22.26 6.55 -7.71
N LYS A 218 -22.86 6.32 -8.88
CA LYS A 218 -24.32 6.35 -9.04
C LYS A 218 -25.00 5.16 -8.36
N TYR A 219 -25.94 5.44 -7.45
CA TYR A 219 -26.84 4.45 -6.87
C TYR A 219 -27.90 4.01 -7.90
N SER A 220 -28.35 2.77 -7.80
CA SER A 220 -29.44 2.19 -8.55
C SER A 220 -30.37 1.46 -7.59
N ALA A 221 -31.68 1.56 -7.81
CA ALA A 221 -32.68 1.02 -6.88
C ALA A 221 -32.43 -0.49 -6.62
N GLY A 222 -32.11 -0.83 -5.37
CA GLY A 222 -31.78 -2.18 -4.95
C GLY A 222 -30.29 -2.50 -4.80
N ASP A 223 -29.38 -1.57 -5.10
CA ASP A 223 -27.95 -1.75 -4.77
C ASP A 223 -27.77 -1.94 -3.26
N THR A 224 -26.87 -2.85 -2.90
CA THR A 224 -26.44 -3.10 -1.52
C THR A 224 -25.16 -2.33 -1.20
N HIS A 225 -24.73 -2.37 0.07
CA HIS A 225 -23.45 -1.82 0.49
C HIS A 225 -22.27 -2.39 -0.31
N GLU A 226 -22.21 -3.71 -0.46
CA GLU A 226 -21.18 -4.41 -1.22
C GLU A 226 -21.19 -3.98 -2.69
N LYS A 227 -22.37 -3.67 -3.24
CA LYS A 227 -22.48 -3.19 -4.62
C LYS A 227 -22.00 -1.75 -4.79
N MET A 228 -22.19 -0.91 -3.78
CA MET A 228 -21.63 0.45 -3.76
C MET A 228 -20.11 0.46 -3.54
N VAL A 229 -19.59 -0.48 -2.74
CA VAL A 229 -18.14 -0.75 -2.64
C VAL A 229 -17.57 -1.23 -3.98
N GLU A 230 -18.23 -2.16 -4.68
CA GLU A 230 -17.83 -2.59 -6.03
C GLU A 230 -17.83 -1.43 -7.03
N LYS A 231 -18.83 -0.54 -6.97
CA LYS A 231 -18.91 0.66 -7.81
C LYS A 231 -17.78 1.64 -7.50
N ALA A 232 -17.52 1.97 -6.23
CA ALA A 232 -16.37 2.78 -5.83
C ALA A 232 -15.05 2.16 -6.30
N GLY A 233 -14.93 0.82 -6.26
CA GLY A 233 -13.81 0.08 -6.85
C GLY A 233 -13.61 0.33 -8.34
N LYS A 234 -14.69 0.45 -9.12
CA LYS A 234 -14.61 0.76 -10.56
C LYS A 234 -14.18 2.19 -10.85
N GLU A 235 -14.46 3.12 -9.95
CA GLU A 235 -14.02 4.51 -10.10
C GLU A 235 -12.59 4.73 -9.62
N LEU A 236 -12.06 3.94 -8.65
CA LEU A 236 -10.78 4.22 -7.99
C LEU A 236 -9.61 3.29 -8.34
N VAL A 237 -9.85 2.10 -8.90
CA VAL A 237 -8.80 1.09 -9.14
C VAL A 237 -8.07 1.32 -10.46
N GLY A 238 -6.74 1.38 -10.41
CA GLY A 238 -5.87 1.52 -11.58
C GLY A 238 -5.46 2.95 -11.94
N GLU A 239 -4.81 3.09 -13.11
CA GLU A 239 -4.25 4.35 -13.61
C GLU A 239 -5.33 5.34 -14.08
N GLU A 240 -6.29 4.81 -14.84
CA GLU A 240 -7.42 5.50 -15.46
C GLU A 240 -8.63 5.51 -14.51
N ALA A 241 -8.45 6.13 -13.35
CA ALA A 241 -9.49 6.26 -12.33
C ALA A 241 -10.29 7.57 -12.48
N ASN A 242 -11.57 7.51 -12.14
CA ASN A 242 -12.46 8.66 -11.99
C ASN A 242 -12.41 9.17 -10.53
N SER A 243 -13.53 9.69 -10.02
CA SER A 243 -13.67 10.15 -8.64
C SER A 243 -14.93 9.58 -7.96
N ILE A 244 -14.90 9.50 -6.63
CA ILE A 244 -16.06 9.29 -5.76
C ILE A 244 -16.21 10.48 -4.80
N THR A 245 -17.42 10.77 -4.33
CA THR A 245 -17.61 11.76 -3.25
C THR A 245 -17.54 11.08 -1.88
N LEU A 246 -17.11 11.79 -0.84
CA LEU A 246 -17.30 11.34 0.55
C LEU A 246 -18.53 11.98 1.22
N GLY A 247 -19.16 12.98 0.58
CA GLY A 247 -20.20 13.80 1.18
C GLY A 247 -19.70 14.55 2.42
N GLY A 248 -20.60 14.87 3.35
CA GLY A 248 -20.27 15.63 4.56
C GLY A 248 -19.30 14.95 5.55
N TRP A 249 -19.10 15.56 6.72
CA TRP A 249 -18.15 15.07 7.72
C TRP A 249 -18.35 13.60 8.10
N GLY A 250 -17.23 12.88 8.19
CA GLY A 250 -17.17 11.48 8.63
C GLY A 250 -17.33 10.44 7.53
N GLY A 251 -17.87 10.81 6.37
CA GLY A 251 -17.97 9.92 5.20
C GLY A 251 -16.60 9.47 4.73
N TYR A 252 -16.48 8.21 4.28
CA TYR A 252 -15.17 7.58 4.09
C TYR A 252 -15.10 6.53 2.98
N VAL A 253 -13.87 6.25 2.57
CA VAL A 253 -13.48 5.10 1.73
C VAL A 253 -12.26 4.41 2.34
N VAL A 254 -12.18 3.09 2.20
CA VAL A 254 -11.02 2.27 2.58
C VAL A 254 -10.48 1.58 1.33
N VAL A 255 -9.21 1.82 1.04
CA VAL A 255 -8.51 1.33 -0.17
C VAL A 255 -7.24 0.58 0.21
N GLY A 256 -6.68 -0.18 -0.73
CA GLY A 256 -5.37 -0.81 -0.57
C GLY A 256 -4.64 -1.03 -1.88
N PHE A 257 -3.36 -1.35 -1.73
CA PHE A 257 -2.41 -1.65 -2.80
C PHE A 257 -2.12 -3.15 -2.85
N ASP A 258 -1.53 -3.64 -3.94
CA ASP A 258 -1.17 -5.06 -4.11
C ASP A 258 0.23 -5.39 -3.55
N HIS A 259 0.81 -4.47 -2.79
CA HIS A 259 2.15 -4.48 -2.23
C HIS A 259 2.25 -3.48 -1.07
N THR A 260 3.31 -3.58 -0.27
CA THR A 260 3.59 -2.58 0.77
C THR A 260 4.26 -1.34 0.16
N ILE A 261 3.61 -0.18 0.28
CA ILE A 261 4.25 1.12 0.04
C ILE A 261 5.25 1.35 1.17
N VAL A 262 6.54 1.40 0.83
CA VAL A 262 7.63 1.50 1.83
C VAL A 262 7.70 2.93 2.39
N ASN A 263 7.81 3.06 3.72
CA ASN A 263 8.00 4.35 4.41
C ASN A 263 9.46 4.82 4.27
N VAL A 264 9.79 5.57 3.23
CA VAL A 264 11.16 5.99 2.93
C VAL A 264 11.51 7.27 3.71
N PRO A 265 12.52 7.24 4.61
CA PRO A 265 12.86 8.38 5.45
C PRO A 265 13.09 9.67 4.64
N GLY A 266 12.40 10.74 5.02
CA GLY A 266 12.60 12.07 4.44
C GLY A 266 11.92 12.31 3.09
N ARG A 267 11.05 11.39 2.62
CA ARG A 267 10.35 11.51 1.34
C ARG A 267 8.83 11.50 1.53
N ARG A 268 8.10 11.68 0.42
CA ARG A 268 6.68 11.35 0.32
C ARG A 268 6.57 10.00 -0.35
N ASP A 269 5.71 9.13 0.19
CA ASP A 269 5.63 7.74 -0.21
C ASP A 269 4.43 7.48 -1.13
N PHE A 270 3.31 8.16 -0.88
CA PHE A 270 2.10 7.99 -1.67
C PHE A 270 1.35 9.31 -1.88
N ARG A 271 0.42 9.30 -2.82
CA ARG A 271 -0.58 10.36 -3.03
C ARG A 271 -1.93 9.71 -3.28
N ILE A 272 -3.00 10.30 -2.76
CA ILE A 272 -4.36 10.06 -3.27
C ILE A 272 -4.84 11.37 -3.90
N HIS A 273 -5.40 11.29 -5.10
CA HIS A 273 -5.89 12.45 -5.84
C HIS A 273 -7.22 12.94 -5.27
N GLY A 274 -7.47 14.24 -5.42
CA GLY A 274 -8.79 14.84 -5.28
C GLY A 274 -9.11 15.81 -6.41
N ASN A 275 -10.06 16.73 -6.20
CA ASN A 275 -10.44 17.76 -7.17
C ASN A 275 -9.87 19.17 -6.86
N ALA A 276 -9.21 19.35 -5.71
CA ALA A 276 -8.81 20.65 -5.16
C ALA A 276 -8.14 21.61 -6.15
N PHE A 277 -8.61 22.86 -6.15
CA PHE A 277 -8.14 23.92 -7.02
C PHE A 277 -8.11 25.29 -6.31
N GLY A 278 -7.28 26.21 -6.80
CA GLY A 278 -7.17 27.57 -6.25
C GLY A 278 -8.24 28.52 -6.78
N ALA A 279 -8.71 29.45 -5.95
CA ALA A 279 -9.68 30.47 -6.33
C ALA A 279 -9.10 31.47 -7.35
N ASN A 280 -9.71 31.55 -8.52
CA ASN A 280 -9.30 32.47 -9.60
C ASN A 280 -9.42 33.96 -9.24
N SER A 281 -10.30 34.32 -8.29
CA SER A 281 -10.65 35.71 -7.97
C SER A 281 -10.90 35.93 -6.48
N ASN A 282 -10.01 35.40 -5.62
CA ASN A 282 -10.09 35.63 -4.17
C ASN A 282 -10.03 37.15 -3.86
N PRO A 283 -11.07 37.74 -3.25
CA PRO A 283 -11.08 39.18 -2.99
C PRO A 283 -10.21 39.59 -1.80
N ARG A 284 -9.68 38.66 -1.00
CA ARG A 284 -8.78 38.94 0.11
C ARG A 284 -7.35 39.17 -0.38
N PRO A 285 -6.75 40.37 -0.17
CA PRO A 285 -5.37 40.64 -0.57
C PRO A 285 -4.37 39.74 0.17
N ASN A 286 -3.36 39.25 -0.55
CA ASN A 286 -2.28 38.41 -0.02
C ASN A 286 -2.76 37.17 0.77
N ALA A 287 -3.90 36.60 0.38
CA ALA A 287 -4.38 35.37 1.00
C ALA A 287 -3.43 34.18 0.77
N PRO A 288 -3.28 33.25 1.74
CA PRO A 288 -2.67 31.95 1.49
C PRO A 288 -3.47 31.14 0.45
N PHE A 289 -2.89 30.04 -0.02
CA PHE A 289 -3.54 29.17 -1.00
C PHE A 289 -4.89 28.64 -0.51
N GLY A 290 -5.92 28.76 -1.37
CA GLY A 290 -7.29 28.32 -1.11
C GLY A 290 -8.17 28.46 -2.35
N GLY A 291 -9.29 27.74 -2.37
CA GLY A 291 -10.29 27.68 -3.42
C GLY A 291 -11.35 26.63 -3.09
N SER A 292 -11.32 25.48 -3.76
CA SER A 292 -11.84 24.22 -3.19
C SER A 292 -10.65 23.48 -2.57
N CYS A 293 -10.65 23.34 -1.25
CA CYS A 293 -9.66 22.61 -0.48
C CYS A 293 -10.44 21.90 0.65
N GLU A 294 -10.71 20.62 0.47
CA GLU A 294 -11.72 19.85 1.20
C GLU A 294 -11.01 18.66 1.85
N PRO A 295 -10.24 18.91 2.94
CA PRO A 295 -9.26 17.96 3.45
C PRO A 295 -9.86 16.65 3.96
N GLY A 296 -9.60 15.57 3.20
CA GLY A 296 -9.76 14.20 3.65
C GLY A 296 -8.65 13.81 4.63
N ILE A 297 -9.02 13.41 5.85
CA ILE A 297 -8.10 12.88 6.86
C ILE A 297 -7.68 11.48 6.47
N VAL A 298 -6.39 11.20 6.60
CA VAL A 298 -5.77 9.95 6.17
C VAL A 298 -5.40 9.10 7.38
N MET A 299 -5.95 7.89 7.44
CA MET A 299 -5.47 6.81 8.29
C MET A 299 -4.77 5.77 7.43
N VAL A 300 -3.74 5.12 7.97
CA VAL A 300 -2.97 4.07 7.29
C VAL A 300 -2.79 2.85 8.17
N ALA A 301 -2.67 1.68 7.54
CA ALA A 301 -2.38 0.40 8.20
C ALA A 301 -1.52 -0.49 7.28
N TYR A 302 -0.89 -1.52 7.84
CA TYR A 302 -0.15 -2.54 7.11
C TYR A 302 -0.61 -3.92 7.55
N ASP A 303 -0.63 -4.91 6.65
CA ASP A 303 -1.16 -6.26 6.87
C ASP A 303 -0.22 -7.10 7.76
N LYS A 304 -0.26 -6.81 9.06
CA LYS A 304 0.66 -7.37 10.05
C LYS A 304 0.46 -8.86 10.27
N ASN A 305 -0.78 -9.34 10.12
CA ASN A 305 -1.14 -10.75 10.32
C ASN A 305 -1.22 -11.56 9.00
N LYS A 306 -1.08 -10.89 7.85
CA LYS A 306 -1.04 -11.46 6.50
C LYS A 306 -2.37 -12.06 6.03
N ASN A 307 -3.50 -11.44 6.39
CA ASN A 307 -4.85 -11.89 6.01
C ASN A 307 -5.42 -11.21 4.74
N GLY A 308 -4.73 -10.20 4.20
CA GLY A 308 -5.15 -9.43 3.02
C GLY A 308 -6.30 -8.45 3.27
N LYS A 309 -6.48 -7.96 4.51
CA LYS A 309 -7.56 -7.05 4.92
C LYS A 309 -7.08 -5.99 5.92
N PRO A 310 -7.70 -4.79 5.91
CA PRO A 310 -7.52 -3.81 6.97
C PRO A 310 -8.26 -4.24 8.24
N ASP A 311 -7.53 -4.60 9.29
CA ASP A 311 -8.09 -4.91 10.61
C ASP A 311 -8.33 -3.63 11.45
N GLU A 312 -9.35 -3.66 12.33
CA GLU A 312 -9.83 -2.46 13.02
C GLU A 312 -8.84 -1.87 14.05
N ASP A 313 -7.94 -2.69 14.60
CA ASP A 313 -6.98 -2.28 15.64
C ASP A 313 -5.62 -1.80 15.10
N GLU A 314 -5.46 -1.73 13.77
CA GLU A 314 -4.16 -1.46 13.11
C GLU A 314 -4.02 -0.04 12.51
N TRP A 315 -5.01 0.84 12.72
CA TRP A 315 -5.03 2.18 12.12
C TRP A 315 -4.15 3.22 12.85
N TYR A 316 -3.25 3.85 12.09
CA TYR A 316 -2.46 5.01 12.48
C TYR A 316 -2.93 6.24 11.71
N GLU A 317 -2.99 7.41 12.35
CA GLU A 317 -3.32 8.67 11.65
C GLU A 317 -2.06 9.25 11.01
N ILE A 318 -2.15 9.70 9.75
CA ILE A 318 -1.17 10.64 9.20
C ILE A 318 -1.43 12.00 9.84
N LYS A 319 -0.55 12.40 10.77
CA LYS A 319 -0.63 13.70 11.43
C LYS A 319 -0.47 14.82 10.38
N GLY A 320 -1.57 15.46 10.03
CA GLY A 320 -1.57 16.69 9.23
C GLY A 320 -1.37 17.94 10.10
N SER A 321 -1.23 19.08 9.44
CA SER A 321 -0.93 20.35 10.11
C SER A 321 -2.03 20.85 11.06
N GLY A 322 -3.29 20.52 10.77
CA GLY A 322 -4.45 20.86 11.59
C GLY A 322 -4.85 19.80 12.63
N SER A 323 -4.12 18.67 12.69
CA SER A 323 -4.56 17.46 13.42
C SER A 323 -4.75 17.65 14.93
N PHE A 324 -4.09 18.65 15.54
CA PHE A 324 -4.24 19.00 16.95
C PHE A 324 -4.83 20.41 17.18
N SER A 325 -4.46 21.38 16.35
CA SER A 325 -4.99 22.74 16.34
C SER A 325 -4.71 23.37 14.97
N ALA A 326 -5.56 24.31 14.55
CA ALA A 326 -5.34 25.09 13.33
C ALA A 326 -4.60 26.43 13.59
N GLU A 327 -4.16 26.72 14.82
CA GLU A 327 -3.48 27.99 15.15
C GLU A 327 -2.24 28.31 14.31
N ALA A 328 -1.55 27.28 13.80
CA ALA A 328 -0.39 27.41 12.92
C ALA A 328 -0.73 27.54 11.41
N GLU A 329 -2.02 27.54 11.06
CA GLU A 329 -2.49 27.68 9.69
C GLU A 329 -2.52 29.15 9.26
N PRO A 330 -2.08 29.49 8.02
CA PRO A 330 -1.93 30.88 7.58
C PRO A 330 -3.26 31.62 7.38
N TRP A 331 -4.39 30.90 7.42
CA TRP A 331 -5.74 31.44 7.32
C TRP A 331 -6.45 31.56 8.68
N TYR A 332 -5.87 31.03 9.76
CA TYR A 332 -6.52 30.92 11.08
C TYR A 332 -7.05 32.25 11.62
N SER A 333 -6.24 33.31 11.59
CA SER A 333 -6.63 34.63 12.10
C SER A 333 -7.77 35.27 11.30
N ALA A 334 -7.85 34.99 9.99
CA ALA A 334 -8.97 35.43 9.14
C ALA A 334 -10.25 34.64 9.45
N ALA A 335 -10.15 33.32 9.68
CA ALA A 335 -11.28 32.50 10.10
C ALA A 335 -11.83 32.94 11.47
N VAL A 336 -10.95 33.23 12.44
CA VAL A 336 -11.34 33.79 13.75
C VAL A 336 -12.05 35.14 13.60
N SER A 337 -11.51 36.07 12.78
CA SER A 337 -12.14 37.40 12.60
C SER A 337 -13.49 37.35 11.87
N LYS A 338 -13.76 36.24 11.16
CA LYS A 338 -15.03 35.92 10.49
C LYS A 338 -15.97 35.04 11.34
N ASN A 339 -15.60 34.77 12.59
CA ASN A 339 -16.37 33.97 13.55
C ASN A 339 -16.62 32.51 13.10
N ASN A 340 -15.67 31.94 12.33
CA ASN A 340 -15.65 30.50 12.05
C ASN A 340 -15.37 29.68 13.32
N ASP A 341 -15.88 28.46 13.36
CA ASP A 341 -15.48 27.48 14.37
C ASP A 341 -14.13 26.85 14.01
N VAL A 342 -13.06 27.44 14.56
CA VAL A 342 -11.66 27.03 14.33
C VAL A 342 -11.16 25.94 15.28
N ARG A 343 -12.05 25.26 16.02
CA ARG A 343 -11.68 24.16 16.92
C ARG A 343 -11.48 22.84 16.16
N THR A 344 -10.32 22.20 16.36
CA THR A 344 -10.12 20.79 16.03
C THR A 344 -10.56 19.90 17.19
N PHE A 345 -11.44 18.94 16.93
CA PHE A 345 -11.86 17.91 17.88
C PHE A 345 -11.21 16.57 17.52
N ARG A 346 -10.34 16.06 18.40
CA ARG A 346 -9.67 14.75 18.23
C ARG A 346 -10.62 13.56 18.32
N THR A 347 -11.67 13.69 19.13
CA THR A 347 -12.66 12.64 19.42
C THR A 347 -14.06 13.21 19.21
N TYR A 348 -14.48 13.28 17.95
CA TYR A 348 -15.79 13.78 17.54
C TYR A 348 -16.66 12.62 17.06
N GLU A 349 -17.96 12.74 17.30
CA GLU A 349 -18.98 11.82 16.82
C GLU A 349 -20.19 12.62 16.39
N MET A 350 -20.72 12.32 15.22
CA MET A 350 -21.90 12.98 14.66
C MET A 350 -22.84 11.95 14.04
N THR A 351 -24.12 12.10 14.36
CA THR A 351 -25.22 11.28 13.86
C THR A 351 -26.07 12.09 12.90
N TYR A 352 -26.23 11.59 11.68
CA TYR A 352 -27.18 12.10 10.69
C TYR A 352 -28.47 11.28 10.73
N HIS A 353 -29.61 11.92 10.54
CA HIS A 353 -30.92 11.29 10.46
C HIS A 353 -31.44 11.28 9.02
N ARG A 354 -32.13 10.20 8.62
CA ARG A 354 -32.80 10.13 7.32
C ARG A 354 -33.74 11.33 7.13
N PRO A 355 -33.76 11.98 5.94
CA PRO A 355 -34.63 13.13 5.71
C PRO A 355 -36.11 12.72 5.80
N THR A 356 -36.91 13.56 6.44
CA THR A 356 -38.36 13.32 6.63
C THR A 356 -39.19 13.62 5.36
N THR A 357 -38.62 14.40 4.44
CA THR A 357 -39.20 14.68 3.12
C THR A 357 -38.08 14.86 2.09
N GLU A 358 -38.31 14.35 0.88
CA GLU A 358 -37.47 14.63 -0.31
C GLU A 358 -38.00 15.82 -1.14
N THR A 359 -39.19 16.30 -0.81
CA THR A 359 -39.92 17.34 -1.56
C THR A 359 -39.82 18.68 -0.83
N PRO A 360 -39.42 19.77 -1.52
CA PRO A 360 -39.51 21.13 -1.01
C PRO A 360 -40.90 21.53 -0.51
N VAL A 361 -40.93 22.24 0.63
CA VAL A 361 -42.15 22.85 1.17
C VAL A 361 -42.13 24.33 0.80
N GLY A 362 -42.98 24.72 -0.15
CA GLY A 362 -43.03 26.09 -0.66
C GLY A 362 -42.14 26.30 -1.89
N THR A 363 -41.83 27.58 -2.19
CA THR A 363 -40.93 27.94 -3.29
C THR A 363 -39.49 27.99 -2.77
N PRO A 364 -38.51 27.37 -3.45
CA PRO A 364 -37.09 27.46 -3.08
C PRO A 364 -36.59 28.90 -2.93
N GLU A 365 -35.68 29.13 -1.97
CA GLU A 365 -35.10 30.43 -1.69
C GLU A 365 -33.63 30.46 -2.17
N GLY A 366 -33.38 31.18 -3.27
CA GLY A 366 -32.04 31.28 -3.85
C GLY A 366 -31.50 29.91 -4.28
N HIS A 367 -30.43 29.46 -3.61
CA HIS A 367 -29.79 28.17 -3.86
C HIS A 367 -30.35 27.03 -2.99
N ILE A 368 -31.31 27.29 -2.09
CA ILE A 368 -31.81 26.32 -1.10
C ILE A 368 -33.20 25.82 -1.50
N SER A 369 -33.34 24.50 -1.67
CA SER A 369 -34.62 23.83 -1.94
C SER A 369 -35.27 23.27 -0.66
N ILE A 370 -34.48 22.77 0.29
CA ILE A 370 -34.94 22.32 1.61
C ILE A 370 -33.94 22.79 2.67
N GLY A 371 -34.29 23.79 3.48
CA GLY A 371 -33.37 24.33 4.51
C GLY A 371 -33.12 23.36 5.68
N ASN A 372 -34.14 22.62 6.11
CA ASN A 372 -34.06 21.66 7.22
C ASN A 372 -34.15 20.22 6.69
N TYR A 373 -33.20 19.80 5.85
CA TYR A 373 -33.32 18.55 5.10
C TYR A 373 -32.88 17.32 5.90
N ILE A 374 -31.61 17.26 6.29
CA ILE A 374 -31.04 16.14 7.04
C ILE A 374 -30.60 16.64 8.40
N GLN A 375 -31.33 16.24 9.45
CA GLN A 375 -31.00 16.61 10.83
C GLN A 375 -29.68 15.92 11.23
N TRP A 376 -28.85 16.62 12.00
CA TRP A 376 -27.68 16.04 12.64
C TRP A 376 -27.56 16.44 14.12
N THR A 377 -26.89 15.60 14.89
CA THR A 377 -26.55 15.81 16.32
C THR A 377 -25.12 15.34 16.59
N ASP A 378 -24.38 16.04 17.44
CA ASP A 378 -22.99 15.69 17.77
C ASP A 378 -22.76 15.32 19.26
N ASN A 379 -21.57 14.81 19.56
CA ASN A 379 -21.14 14.51 20.93
C ASN A 379 -20.64 15.74 21.72
N GLN A 380 -20.74 16.94 21.16
CA GLN A 380 -20.50 18.23 21.83
C GLN A 380 -21.80 18.89 22.32
N GLY A 381 -22.95 18.26 22.08
CA GLY A 381 -24.28 18.77 22.44
C GLY A 381 -24.87 19.75 21.43
N GLN A 382 -24.28 19.86 20.23
CA GLN A 382 -24.78 20.67 19.13
C GLN A 382 -25.70 19.84 18.23
N GLN A 383 -26.58 20.53 17.51
CA GLN A 383 -27.46 19.95 16.52
C GLN A 383 -27.75 20.96 15.42
N GLY A 384 -28.16 20.48 14.25
CA GLY A 384 -28.54 21.33 13.13
C GLY A 384 -29.12 20.52 11.98
N TYR A 385 -29.08 21.12 10.79
CA TYR A 385 -29.49 20.49 9.54
C TYR A 385 -28.41 20.67 8.48
N LYS A 386 -28.30 19.70 7.57
CA LYS A 386 -27.74 19.90 6.23
C LYS A 386 -28.85 20.44 5.33
N ILE A 387 -28.49 21.30 4.37
CA ILE A 387 -29.41 21.87 3.40
C ILE A 387 -29.52 20.95 2.16
N LYS A 388 -30.67 20.96 1.48
CA LYS A 388 -30.78 20.51 0.09
C LYS A 388 -30.71 21.73 -0.81
N ASN A 389 -29.81 21.74 -1.78
CA ASN A 389 -29.69 22.85 -2.73
C ASN A 389 -30.66 22.70 -3.92
N THR A 390 -30.72 23.70 -4.79
CA THR A 390 -31.57 23.71 -6.01
C THR A 390 -30.94 23.05 -7.22
N TYR A 391 -29.66 22.65 -7.14
CA TYR A 391 -28.89 22.09 -8.26
C TYR A 391 -28.94 20.55 -8.29
N HIS A 392 -29.05 19.91 -7.13
CA HIS A 392 -29.03 18.45 -6.95
C HIS A 392 -30.35 17.94 -6.36
N THR A 393 -31.07 17.12 -7.13
CA THR A 393 -32.45 16.69 -6.83
C THR A 393 -32.56 15.32 -6.18
N GLN A 394 -31.54 14.46 -6.31
CA GLN A 394 -31.49 13.14 -5.70
C GLN A 394 -31.47 13.23 -4.17
N SER A 395 -31.65 12.10 -3.47
CA SER A 395 -31.49 12.09 -2.02
C SER A 395 -30.03 12.31 -1.66
N TYR A 396 -29.72 13.14 -0.65
CA TYR A 396 -28.34 13.27 -0.18
C TYR A 396 -27.98 12.17 0.83
N TYR A 397 -28.98 11.48 1.39
CA TYR A 397 -28.76 10.35 2.29
C TYR A 397 -28.44 9.08 1.47
N PRO A 398 -27.42 8.27 1.83
CA PRO A 398 -27.09 7.04 1.10
C PRO A 398 -28.30 6.09 0.96
N GLN A 399 -28.78 5.85 -0.26
CA GLN A 399 -30.04 5.11 -0.48
C GLN A 399 -29.94 3.60 -0.27
N TRP A 400 -28.72 3.05 -0.17
CA TRP A 400 -28.50 1.64 0.20
C TRP A 400 -28.52 1.41 1.72
N VAL A 401 -28.38 2.47 2.53
CA VAL A 401 -28.49 2.38 3.99
C VAL A 401 -29.97 2.29 4.39
N LYS A 402 -30.31 1.25 5.14
CA LYS A 402 -31.68 1.00 5.62
C LYS A 402 -31.99 1.68 6.94
N ASP A 403 -30.99 1.98 7.76
CA ASP A 403 -31.19 2.60 9.07
C ASP A 403 -31.61 4.07 8.97
N GLU A 404 -32.49 4.49 9.88
CA GLU A 404 -32.99 5.87 10.00
C GLU A 404 -31.94 6.88 10.49
N LYS A 405 -30.74 6.39 10.87
CA LYS A 405 -29.61 7.21 11.24
C LYS A 405 -28.28 6.55 10.89
N ILE A 406 -27.27 7.35 10.58
CA ILE A 406 -25.86 6.92 10.44
C ILE A 406 -25.01 7.74 11.39
N THR A 407 -24.12 7.08 12.13
CA THR A 407 -23.22 7.72 13.10
C THR A 407 -21.77 7.51 12.67
N TYR A 408 -21.03 8.61 12.53
CA TYR A 408 -19.60 8.60 12.21
C TYR A 408 -18.77 9.03 13.42
N LYS A 409 -17.53 8.55 13.51
CA LYS A 409 -16.56 8.86 14.58
C LYS A 409 -15.20 9.17 13.96
N GLY A 410 -14.50 10.16 14.49
CA GLY A 410 -13.18 10.53 14.00
C GLY A 410 -12.77 11.92 14.47
N ILE A 411 -11.86 12.53 13.73
CA ILE A 411 -11.40 13.90 13.95
C ILE A 411 -12.28 14.87 13.16
N ARG A 412 -12.68 15.98 13.79
CA ARG A 412 -13.29 17.13 13.11
C ARG A 412 -12.31 18.27 13.12
N LEU A 413 -11.79 18.66 11.96
CA LEU A 413 -10.88 19.78 11.79
C LEU A 413 -11.59 21.13 11.99
N ALA A 414 -10.79 22.18 12.12
CA ALA A 414 -11.22 23.57 12.08
C ALA A 414 -11.88 23.93 10.73
N ARG A 415 -12.91 24.78 10.75
CA ARG A 415 -13.60 25.25 9.54
C ARG A 415 -12.72 26.18 8.69
N ASN A 416 -12.27 25.70 7.54
CA ASN A 416 -11.34 26.35 6.62
C ASN A 416 -12.01 27.16 5.50
N GLY A 417 -13.32 27.00 5.28
CA GLY A 417 -14.11 27.83 4.37
C GLY A 417 -14.37 29.22 4.96
N ILE A 418 -13.88 30.28 4.32
CA ILE A 418 -14.15 31.66 4.73
C ILE A 418 -15.05 32.33 3.70
N GLU A 419 -16.10 33.00 4.16
CA GLU A 419 -16.92 33.87 3.32
C GLU A 419 -16.19 35.22 3.15
N GLU A 420 -15.62 35.45 1.97
CA GLU A 420 -14.73 36.58 1.71
C GLU A 420 -15.46 37.79 1.10
N SER A 421 -16.69 37.64 0.59
CA SER A 421 -17.45 38.77 0.01
C SER A 421 -18.11 39.69 1.04
N GLY A 422 -18.37 39.19 2.26
CA GLY A 422 -19.21 39.85 3.26
C GLY A 422 -20.71 39.79 2.98
N GLN A 423 -21.13 39.04 1.95
CA GLN A 423 -22.52 38.96 1.45
C GLN A 423 -22.99 37.51 1.23
N GLY A 424 -22.21 36.50 1.63
CA GLY A 424 -22.55 35.09 1.40
C GLY A 424 -22.36 34.60 -0.05
N SER A 425 -21.71 35.39 -0.91
CA SER A 425 -21.61 35.10 -2.35
C SER A 425 -20.27 34.50 -2.79
N TYR A 426 -19.21 34.59 -1.98
CA TYR A 426 -17.88 34.09 -2.36
C TYR A 426 -17.17 33.42 -1.18
N PHE A 427 -17.20 32.09 -1.18
CA PHE A 427 -16.46 31.28 -0.22
C PHE A 427 -15.10 30.88 -0.79
N VAL A 428 -14.07 30.88 0.06
CA VAL A 428 -12.75 30.32 -0.23
C VAL A 428 -12.39 29.32 0.85
N LEU A 429 -12.26 28.05 0.48
CA LEU A 429 -11.79 27.00 1.36
C LEU A 429 -10.26 26.99 1.31
N TYR A 430 -9.62 27.32 2.42
CA TYR A 430 -8.17 27.43 2.48
C TYR A 430 -7.50 26.09 2.75
N ALA A 431 -6.39 25.82 2.08
CA ALA A 431 -5.64 24.61 2.32
C ALA A 431 -5.03 24.64 3.73
N PHE A 432 -5.12 23.50 4.42
CA PHE A 432 -4.20 23.19 5.51
C PHE A 432 -2.80 22.98 4.93
N ARG A 433 -1.74 23.27 5.68
CA ARG A 433 -0.37 23.18 5.14
C ARG A 433 0.01 21.78 4.61
N TYR A 434 -0.43 20.69 5.25
CA TYR A 434 -0.08 19.32 4.82
C TYR A 434 -0.91 18.20 5.47
N GLY A 435 -0.84 17.00 4.90
CA GLY A 435 -1.25 15.73 5.55
C GLY A 435 -2.66 15.26 5.23
N TYR A 436 -3.30 15.89 4.24
CA TYR A 436 -4.69 15.65 3.87
C TYR A 436 -4.81 15.41 2.36
N VAL A 437 -5.73 14.52 2.00
CA VAL A 437 -6.17 14.33 0.60
C VAL A 437 -7.13 15.46 0.24
N ASP A 438 -7.23 15.76 -1.06
CA ASP A 438 -8.11 16.81 -1.60
C ASP A 438 -7.93 18.21 -0.99
N ASN A 439 -6.70 18.51 -0.56
CA ASN A 439 -6.33 19.73 0.13
C ASN A 439 -5.38 20.62 -0.70
N TYR A 440 -4.74 20.06 -1.73
CA TYR A 440 -3.97 20.78 -2.75
C TYR A 440 -4.16 20.10 -4.11
N PRO A 441 -4.02 20.84 -5.23
CA PRO A 441 -4.06 20.27 -6.57
C PRO A 441 -3.09 19.09 -6.71
N ASN A 442 -3.51 18.04 -7.41
CA ASN A 442 -2.79 16.76 -7.43
C ASN A 442 -1.32 16.89 -7.84
N ALA A 443 -0.99 17.77 -8.79
CA ALA A 443 0.39 18.01 -9.23
C ALA A 443 1.29 18.74 -8.20
N HIS A 444 0.73 19.33 -7.14
CA HIS A 444 1.48 20.06 -6.12
C HIS A 444 2.19 19.12 -5.14
N ASN A 445 3.33 19.51 -4.57
CA ASN A 445 4.08 18.63 -3.65
C ASN A 445 3.36 18.38 -2.32
N ASN A 446 2.48 19.30 -1.87
CA ASN A 446 1.74 19.15 -0.61
C ASN A 446 0.54 18.18 -0.71
N SER A 447 0.17 17.68 -1.89
CA SER A 447 -0.79 16.58 -2.03
C SER A 447 -0.15 15.21 -1.77
N GLY A 448 1.18 15.13 -1.78
CA GLY A 448 1.90 13.92 -1.34
C GLY A 448 1.77 13.72 0.18
N ILE A 449 1.79 12.46 0.58
CA ILE A 449 1.74 11.98 1.97
C ILE A 449 3.06 11.28 2.32
N ASP A 450 3.54 11.48 3.54
CA ASP A 450 4.73 10.84 4.12
C ASP A 450 4.26 9.94 5.26
N ILE A 451 4.66 8.66 5.25
CA ILE A 451 4.25 7.67 6.24
C ILE A 451 4.96 7.92 7.59
N ASP A 452 6.09 8.64 7.63
CA ASP A 452 6.73 9.08 8.87
C ASP A 452 5.93 10.15 9.64
N TRP A 453 4.75 10.51 9.15
CA TRP A 453 3.79 11.36 9.85
C TRP A 453 2.78 10.53 10.65
N ALA A 454 2.86 9.20 10.58
CA ALA A 454 2.03 8.29 11.36
C ALA A 454 2.14 8.57 12.87
N ILE A 455 0.98 8.72 13.52
CA ILE A 455 0.83 8.78 14.97
C ILE A 455 -0.13 7.67 15.44
N ASP A 456 0.11 7.17 16.66
CA ASP A 456 -0.82 6.27 17.34
C ASP A 456 -2.08 7.03 17.82
N LYS A 457 -3.07 6.29 18.32
CA LYS A 457 -4.30 6.83 18.91
C LYS A 457 -4.10 7.80 20.08
N ASN A 458 -2.90 7.83 20.69
CA ASN A 458 -2.54 8.73 21.78
C ASN A 458 -1.81 9.99 21.29
N GLY A 459 -1.47 10.07 19.99
CA GLY A 459 -0.71 11.16 19.37
C GLY A 459 0.81 10.97 19.36
N ASN A 460 1.32 9.80 19.76
CA ASN A 460 2.76 9.51 19.71
C ASN A 460 3.19 9.19 18.28
N LYS A 461 4.33 9.73 17.82
CA LYS A 461 4.90 9.36 16.51
C LYS A 461 5.24 7.86 16.48
N VAL A 462 4.81 7.20 15.41
CA VAL A 462 5.12 5.80 15.12
C VAL A 462 5.99 5.74 13.86
N ILE A 463 6.98 4.85 13.88
CA ILE A 463 7.82 4.55 12.73
C ILE A 463 7.32 3.23 12.14
N LEU A 464 6.52 3.31 11.07
CA LEU A 464 6.00 2.16 10.34
C LEU A 464 7.04 1.67 9.30
N PRO A 465 7.06 0.37 8.93
CA PRO A 465 7.89 -0.13 7.82
C PRO A 465 7.39 0.35 6.45
N GLY A 466 6.08 0.59 6.37
CA GLY A 466 5.32 0.86 5.17
C GLY A 466 3.84 0.68 5.46
N ILE A 467 3.00 0.72 4.42
CA ILE A 467 1.53 0.59 4.51
C ILE A 467 1.01 -0.28 3.36
N ASP A 468 -0.11 -0.97 3.60
CA ASP A 468 -0.84 -1.75 2.58
C ASP A 468 -2.27 -1.20 2.39
N PHE A 469 -2.81 -0.51 3.41
CA PHE A 469 -4.17 0.02 3.43
C PHE A 469 -4.20 1.52 3.79
N VAL A 470 -5.15 2.24 3.19
CA VAL A 470 -5.42 3.65 3.46
C VAL A 470 -6.93 3.84 3.66
N LYS A 471 -7.33 4.51 4.74
CA LYS A 471 -8.69 5.02 4.93
C LYS A 471 -8.69 6.53 4.83
N ILE A 472 -9.48 7.08 3.93
CA ILE A 472 -9.70 8.52 3.81
C ILE A 472 -11.11 8.83 4.31
N TYR A 473 -11.26 9.84 5.16
CA TYR A 473 -12.57 10.33 5.59
C TYR A 473 -12.65 11.85 5.66
N ASN A 474 -13.84 12.41 5.42
CA ASN A 474 -14.02 13.87 5.45
C ASN A 474 -13.80 14.43 6.85
N GLY A 475 -12.81 15.32 6.98
CA GLY A 475 -12.44 15.99 8.23
C GLY A 475 -13.22 17.28 8.54
N ILE A 476 -13.97 17.83 7.59
CA ILE A 476 -14.63 19.13 7.71
C ILE A 476 -16.15 18.96 7.83
N ASP A 477 -16.73 19.51 8.88
CA ASP A 477 -18.16 19.80 8.94
C ASP A 477 -18.37 21.29 8.65
N GLN A 478 -18.74 21.64 7.42
CA GLN A 478 -19.04 23.02 7.04
C GLN A 478 -20.00 23.09 5.84
N GLU A 479 -20.94 24.02 5.86
CA GLU A 479 -21.69 24.47 4.69
C GLU A 479 -21.04 25.76 4.14
N ASN A 480 -20.86 25.84 2.83
CA ASN A 480 -20.21 26.95 2.13
C ASN A 480 -21.20 27.70 1.19
N GLY A 481 -22.42 27.89 1.69
CA GLY A 481 -23.50 28.57 0.97
C GLY A 481 -23.87 27.85 -0.33
N TRP A 482 -23.81 28.55 -1.46
CA TRP A 482 -24.20 28.02 -2.77
C TRP A 482 -23.29 26.90 -3.29
N LEU A 483 -22.08 26.73 -2.72
CA LEU A 483 -21.20 25.60 -3.01
C LEU A 483 -21.69 24.29 -2.39
N GLY A 484 -22.59 24.34 -1.39
CA GLY A 484 -23.01 23.16 -0.62
C GLY A 484 -22.07 22.85 0.55
N GLU A 485 -22.09 21.59 1.00
CA GLU A 485 -21.21 21.09 2.05
C GLU A 485 -19.76 20.98 1.57
N ALA A 486 -18.78 21.15 2.47
CA ALA A 486 -17.41 20.75 2.20
C ALA A 486 -17.34 19.22 2.04
N SER A 487 -16.97 18.73 0.87
CA SER A 487 -16.98 17.32 0.51
C SER A 487 -15.72 16.95 -0.26
N PRO A 488 -14.82 16.12 0.30
CA PRO A 488 -13.69 15.60 -0.44
C PRO A 488 -14.18 14.69 -1.57
N GLU A 489 -13.74 14.97 -2.79
CA GLU A 489 -13.78 14.01 -3.88
C GLU A 489 -12.46 13.24 -3.91
N ILE A 490 -12.54 11.92 -3.94
CA ILE A 490 -11.39 11.01 -3.95
C ILE A 490 -11.22 10.44 -5.34
N GLY A 491 -10.02 10.55 -5.90
CA GLY A 491 -9.62 9.90 -7.16
C GLY A 491 -8.51 8.87 -6.96
N ARG A 492 -7.77 8.58 -8.03
CA ARG A 492 -6.69 7.56 -8.03
C ARG A 492 -5.67 7.75 -6.90
N GLY A 493 -5.16 6.64 -6.38
CA GLY A 493 -3.99 6.63 -5.48
C GLY A 493 -2.74 6.11 -6.17
N GLU A 494 -1.58 6.58 -5.72
CA GLU A 494 -0.26 6.41 -6.34
C GLU A 494 0.81 6.05 -5.27
N ASP A 495 1.54 4.94 -5.43
CA ASP A 495 2.87 4.74 -4.82
C ASP A 495 3.86 5.61 -5.63
N LEU A 496 4.47 6.59 -4.96
CA LEU A 496 5.36 7.55 -5.60
C LEU A 496 6.73 6.93 -5.93
N HIS A 497 7.18 5.92 -5.18
CA HIS A 497 8.46 5.25 -5.39
C HIS A 497 8.45 4.37 -6.63
N LEU A 498 7.36 3.61 -6.86
CA LEU A 498 7.17 2.81 -8.07
C LEU A 498 7.01 3.67 -9.34
N LEU A 499 6.43 4.87 -9.21
CA LEU A 499 6.39 5.88 -10.27
C LEU A 499 7.72 6.66 -10.44
N GLY A 500 8.74 6.38 -9.63
CA GLY A 500 10.02 7.12 -9.64
C GLY A 500 9.91 8.59 -9.24
N THR A 501 8.79 9.00 -8.64
CA THR A 501 8.51 10.37 -8.22
C THR A 501 9.19 10.66 -6.89
N ASN A 502 10.09 11.64 -6.88
CA ASN A 502 10.84 12.03 -5.68
C ASN A 502 10.37 13.39 -5.15
N ILE A 503 9.56 13.37 -4.09
CA ILE A 503 9.13 14.55 -3.36
C ILE A 503 9.73 14.46 -1.95
N ALA A 504 10.46 15.50 -1.53
CA ALA A 504 11.00 15.57 -0.18
C ALA A 504 9.87 15.76 0.86
N THR A 505 10.08 15.25 2.06
CA THR A 505 9.25 15.63 3.21
C THR A 505 9.49 17.09 3.62
N ILE A 506 8.66 17.57 4.53
CA ILE A 506 8.78 18.89 5.16
C ILE A 506 9.16 18.75 6.63
N ASN A 507 9.87 19.75 7.14
CA ASN A 507 10.09 19.87 8.58
C ASN A 507 8.76 20.29 9.25
N GLN A 508 8.25 19.47 10.17
CA GLN A 508 7.02 19.69 10.93
C GLN A 508 7.22 20.67 12.10
#